data_AF-A0A2V7XIJ3-F1
#
_entry.id   AF-A0A2V7XIJ3-F1
#
_cell.length_a   1.000
_cell.length_b   1.000
_cell.length_c   1.000
_cell.angle_alpha   90.00
_cell.angle_beta   90.00
_cell.angle_gamma   90.00
#
_symmetry.space_group_name_H-M   'P 1'
#
loop_
_entity.id
_entity.type
_entity.pdbx_description
1 polymer ?
#
loop_
_entity_poly.entity_id
_entity_poly.type
_entity_poly.pdbx_seq_one_letter_code
_entity_poly.pdbx_strand_id
1 'polypeptide(L)'
;WYVWSETDTPYRSARIIFIDTEMSNWAWDPISKEHYWHRFFSHQPDLNYDNPEVREEMWDVMKFWLDMGVDGFRLDAVPYLIER
;
A
#
# COMPACT_ATOMS: atom_id res chain seq x y z
N TRP A 1 -6.26 -4.72 6.97
CA TRP A 1 -5.77 -4.95 5.60
C TRP A 1 -4.85 -3.83 5.14
N TYR A 2 -5.15 -2.58 5.47
CA TYR A 2 -4.25 -1.44 5.20
C TYR A 2 -3.34 -1.13 6.40
N VAL A 3 -2.38 -0.23 6.19
CA VAL A 3 -1.47 0.30 7.21
C VAL A 3 -2.09 1.54 7.87
N TRP A 4 -2.34 1.46 9.17
CA TRP A 4 -3.01 2.50 9.96
C TRP A 4 -2.11 3.02 11.09
N SER A 5 -2.31 4.26 11.50
CA SER A 5 -1.67 4.84 12.68
C SER A 5 -2.53 5.96 13.30
N GLU A 6 -2.47 6.10 14.62
CA GLU A 6 -3.05 7.25 15.32
C GLU A 6 -2.35 8.57 14.96
N THR A 7 -1.09 8.52 14.49
CA THR A 7 -0.29 9.70 14.16
C THR A 7 0.26 9.62 12.75
N ASP A 8 0.58 10.77 12.15
CA ASP A 8 1.22 10.90 10.84
C ASP A 8 2.76 10.80 10.90
N THR A 9 3.29 10.33 12.02
CA THR A 9 4.72 10.40 12.34
C THR A 9 5.56 9.16 12.07
N PRO A 10 5.03 7.93 11.92
CA PRO A 10 5.87 6.80 11.55
C PRO A 10 6.48 6.94 10.15
N TYR A 11 7.57 6.23 9.89
CA TYR A 11 8.26 6.16 8.59
C TYR A 11 8.75 7.52 8.02
N ARG A 12 9.14 8.49 8.86
CA ARG A 12 9.60 9.82 8.43
C ARG A 12 10.79 9.82 7.46
N SER A 13 11.59 8.75 7.46
CA SER A 13 12.72 8.56 6.53
C SER A 13 12.26 8.28 5.10
N ALA A 14 11.02 7.81 4.91
CA ALA A 14 10.48 7.53 3.60
C ALA A 14 10.14 8.83 2.88
N ARG A 15 10.78 9.05 1.72
CA ARG A 15 10.48 10.20 0.86
C ARG A 15 9.06 10.14 0.32
N ILE A 16 8.46 11.30 0.07
CA ILE A 16 7.23 11.45 -0.71
C ILE A 16 7.60 11.30 -2.20
N ILE A 17 6.88 10.44 -2.93
CA ILE A 17 7.15 10.20 -4.36
C ILE A 17 6.60 11.35 -5.23
N PHE A 18 5.36 11.77 -4.95
CA PHE A 18 4.67 12.84 -5.68
C PHE A 18 4.65 14.14 -4.89
N ILE A 19 5.84 14.74 -4.72
CA ILE A 19 6.04 15.96 -3.93
C ILE A 19 5.23 17.18 -4.41
N ASP A 20 4.83 17.19 -5.68
CA ASP A 20 4.06 18.29 -6.28
C ASP A 20 2.55 18.18 -5.99
N THR A 21 2.10 17.08 -5.37
CA THR A 21 0.67 16.79 -5.14
C THR A 21 0.39 16.37 -3.70
N GLU A 22 1.24 15.52 -3.14
CA GLU A 22 1.07 14.98 -1.78
C GLU A 22 1.98 15.71 -0.80
N MET A 23 1.42 16.13 0.33
CA MET A 23 2.19 16.80 1.40
C MET A 23 2.76 15.82 2.44
N SER A 24 2.22 14.60 2.47
CA SER A 24 2.58 13.54 3.41
C SER A 24 2.31 12.18 2.75
N ASN A 25 2.95 11.13 3.26
CA ASN A 25 2.59 9.75 2.95
C ASN A 25 1.50 9.21 3.90
N TRP A 26 1.00 10.06 4.82
CA TRP A 26 -0.10 9.76 5.71
C TRP A 26 -1.29 10.68 5.40
N ALA A 27 -2.45 10.08 5.19
CA ALA A 27 -3.71 10.79 5.01
C ALA A 27 -4.71 10.41 6.11
N TRP A 28 -5.49 11.39 6.58
CA TRP A 28 -6.50 11.18 7.61
C TRP A 28 -7.79 10.63 7.02
N ASP A 29 -8.33 9.55 7.60
CA ASP A 29 -9.67 9.05 7.29
C ASP A 29 -10.69 9.50 8.36
N PRO A 30 -11.73 10.29 8.00
CA PRO A 30 -12.71 10.78 8.97
C PRO A 30 -13.63 9.69 9.53
N ILE A 31 -13.72 8.52 8.89
CA ILE A 31 -14.59 7.41 9.33
C ILE A 31 -13.89 6.57 10.41
N SER A 32 -12.68 6.09 10.13
CA SER A 32 -11.88 5.33 11.11
C SER A 32 -11.33 6.23 12.22
N LYS A 33 -11.16 7.53 11.95
CA LYS A 33 -10.47 8.51 12.82
C LYS A 33 -9.01 8.12 13.06
N GLU A 34 -8.36 7.63 12.01
CA GLU A 34 -6.95 7.28 12.00
C GLU A 34 -6.29 7.75 10.70
N HIS A 35 -4.96 7.81 10.69
CA HIS A 35 -4.19 8.03 9.47
C HIS A 35 -3.93 6.70 8.77
N TYR A 36 -3.97 6.68 7.44
CA TYR A 36 -3.53 5.55 6.63
C TYR A 36 -2.33 5.92 5.76
N TRP A 37 -1.49 4.93 5.50
CA TRP A 37 -0.29 5.09 4.69
C TRP A 37 -0.59 4.99 3.19
N HIS A 38 0.08 5.82 2.40
CA HIS A 38 0.10 5.74 0.94
C HIS A 38 1.46 6.18 0.40
N ARG A 39 2.06 5.41 -0.51
CA ARG A 39 3.34 5.77 -1.16
C ARG A 39 3.17 6.65 -2.39
N PHE A 40 1.99 6.60 -2.97
CA PHE A 40 1.60 7.32 -4.17
C PHE A 40 0.54 8.36 -3.80
N PHE A 41 -0.60 8.39 -4.46
CA PHE A 41 -1.68 9.31 -4.11
C PHE A 41 -2.47 8.84 -2.90
N SER A 42 -3.06 9.78 -2.15
CA SER A 42 -3.92 9.51 -0.99
C SER A 42 -5.07 8.57 -1.31
N HIS A 43 -5.65 8.62 -2.52
CA HIS A 43 -6.69 7.66 -2.93
C HIS A 43 -6.17 6.24 -3.26
N GLN A 44 -4.87 5.96 -3.06
CA GLN A 44 -4.22 4.66 -3.25
C GLN A 44 -3.63 4.18 -1.91
N PRO A 45 -4.45 3.76 -0.94
CA PRO A 45 -3.98 3.29 0.35
C PRO A 45 -3.12 2.02 0.20
N ASP A 46 -1.98 1.98 0.85
CA ASP A 46 -1.05 0.86 0.78
C ASP A 46 -1.59 -0.36 1.56
N LEU A 47 -1.49 -1.53 0.95
CA LEU A 47 -1.80 -2.80 1.59
C LEU A 47 -0.72 -3.16 2.62
N ASN A 48 -1.15 -3.65 3.78
CA ASN A 48 -0.24 -4.12 4.81
C ASN A 48 0.24 -5.55 4.50
N TYR A 49 1.43 -5.69 3.93
CA TYR A 49 2.03 -6.99 3.61
C TYR A 49 2.55 -7.78 4.82
N ASP A 50 2.62 -7.19 6.02
CA ASP A 50 2.88 -7.95 7.24
C ASP A 50 1.67 -8.83 7.63
N ASN A 51 0.46 -8.45 7.21
CA ASN A 51 -0.73 -9.26 7.40
C ASN A 51 -0.68 -10.52 6.50
N PRO A 52 -0.72 -11.75 7.05
CA PRO A 52 -0.75 -12.98 6.26
C PRO A 52 -1.96 -13.08 5.31
N GLU A 53 -3.13 -12.57 5.70
CA GLU A 53 -4.33 -12.59 4.84
C GLU A 53 -4.13 -11.79 3.56
N VAL A 54 -3.50 -10.61 3.65
CA VAL A 54 -3.18 -9.77 2.48
C VAL A 54 -2.24 -10.50 1.52
N ARG A 55 -1.25 -11.23 2.04
CA ARG A 55 -0.31 -12.01 1.21
C ARG A 55 -0.99 -13.17 0.52
N GLU A 56 -1.88 -13.88 1.22
CA GLU A 56 -2.68 -14.97 0.66
C GLU A 56 -3.58 -14.46 -0.47
N GLU A 57 -4.23 -13.33 -0.26
CA GLU A 57 -5.16 -12.74 -1.22
C GLU A 57 -4.45 -12.22 -2.48
N MET A 58 -3.27 -11.61 -2.32
CA MET A 58 -2.43 -11.24 -3.47
C MET A 58 -1.94 -12.47 -4.25
N TRP A 59 -1.70 -13.59 -3.57
CA TRP A 59 -1.36 -14.85 -4.22
C TRP A 59 -2.55 -15.43 -5.00
N ASP A 60 -3.76 -15.36 -4.43
CA ASP A 60 -4.98 -15.80 -5.11
C ASP A 60 -5.34 -14.93 -6.31
N VAL A 61 -5.09 -13.62 -6.26
CA VAL A 61 -5.17 -12.74 -7.44
C VAL A 61 -4.23 -13.20 -8.55
N MET A 62 -2.98 -13.55 -8.21
CA MET A 62 -2.03 -14.07 -9.21
C MET A 62 -2.49 -15.41 -9.80
N LYS A 63 -2.97 -16.34 -8.97
CA LYS A 63 -3.50 -17.64 -9.44
C LYS A 63 -4.68 -17.45 -10.38
N PHE A 64 -5.62 -16.59 -10.03
CA PHE A 64 -6.81 -16.32 -10.85
C PHE A 64 -6.44 -15.95 -12.30
N TRP A 65 -5.45 -15.07 -12.49
CA TRP A 65 -5.00 -14.68 -13.83
C TRP A 65 -4.20 -15.79 -14.54
N LEU A 66 -3.38 -16.56 -13.81
CA LEU A 66 -2.67 -17.72 -14.38
C LEU A 66 -3.64 -18.81 -14.83
N ASP A 67 -4.69 -19.08 -14.05
CA ASP A 67 -5.74 -20.06 -14.37
C ASP A 67 -6.53 -19.67 -15.64
N MET A 68 -6.60 -18.38 -15.96
CA MET A 68 -7.17 -17.87 -17.22
C MET A 68 -6.20 -17.93 -18.41
N GLY A 69 -4.94 -18.34 -18.20
CA GLY A 69 -3.94 -18.52 -19.25
C GLY A 69 -3.03 -17.31 -19.51
N VAL A 70 -2.90 -16.38 -18.56
CA VAL A 70 -1.88 -15.31 -18.65
C VAL A 70 -0.48 -15.90 -18.48
N ASP A 71 0.45 -15.58 -19.38
CA ASP A 71 1.81 -16.17 -19.39
C ASP A 71 2.78 -15.57 -18.36
N GLY A 72 2.45 -14.43 -17.75
CA GLY A 72 3.30 -13.79 -16.74
C GLY A 72 2.85 -12.41 -16.31
N PHE A 73 3.58 -11.84 -15.34
CA PHE A 73 3.25 -10.55 -14.73
C PHE A 73 4.42 -9.58 -14.79
N ARG A 74 4.10 -8.30 -14.97
CA ARG A 74 4.95 -7.20 -14.51
C ARG A 74 4.50 -6.85 -13.09
N LEU A 75 5.41 -7.00 -12.13
CA LEU A 75 5.17 -6.56 -10.76
C LEU A 75 5.59 -5.09 -10.61
N ASP A 76 4.60 -4.20 -10.53
CA ASP A 76 4.83 -2.78 -10.34
C ASP A 76 5.00 -2.42 -8.86
N ALA A 77 5.69 -1.31 -8.57
CA ALA A 77 5.87 -0.78 -7.21
C ALA A 77 6.51 -1.72 -6.15
N VAL A 78 7.09 -2.86 -6.54
CA VAL A 78 7.67 -3.87 -5.62
C VAL A 78 8.61 -3.31 -4.55
N PRO A 79 9.48 -2.30 -4.82
CA PRO A 79 10.35 -1.74 -3.79
C PRO A 79 9.63 -1.07 -2.62
N TYR A 80 8.31 -0.90 -2.70
CA TYR A 80 7.50 -0.18 -1.73
C TYR A 80 6.54 -1.05 -0.92
N LEU A 81 6.53 -2.37 -1.13
CA LEU A 81 5.60 -3.30 -0.45
C LEU A 81 5.76 -3.38 1.07
N ILE A 82 6.93 -3.01 1.60
CA ILE A 82 7.22 -3.06 3.04
C ILE A 82 7.77 -1.70 3.46
N GLU A 83 7.14 -1.11 4.47
CA GLU A 83 7.51 0.17 5.05
C GLU A 83 8.62 0.00 6.11
N ARG A 84 9.76 0.67 5.90
CA ARG A 84 10.88 0.71 6.86
C ARG A 84 11.61 2.05 6.79
#